data_AF-A0A2H2ZDY6-F1
#
_entry.id   AF-A0A2H2ZDY6-F1
#
_cell.length_a   1.000
_cell.length_b   1.000
_cell.length_c   1.000
_cell.angle_alpha   90.00
_cell.angle_beta   90.00
_cell.angle_gamma   90.00
#
_symmetry.space_group_name_H-M   'P 1'
#
loop_
_entity.id
_entity.type
_entity.pdbx_description
1 polymer ?
#
loop_
_entity_poly.entity_id
_entity_poly.type
_entity_poly.pdbx_seq_one_letter_code
_entity_poly.pdbx_strand_id
1 'polypeptide(L)'
;MLSLLSTTTCALLLASSALAAPYSPPPTTNPYPPPCTSQSSNVSEWTINNFDFHASYIFTTPAHQNSWGYVNFTLSNPAVSYTPVCSAASDQLSDFFYGNFVYKCTNVPVPSDKATFTFNRGNNQLLVNQTWACAGEGSRFTALGGVRLDLNCSDTTWQNPNWTPGNIYSQRTVTCGKTTVPAKIDEMSAVL
;
A
#
# COMPACT_ATOMS: atom_id res chain seq x y z
N MET A 1 -51.84 85.54 32.46
CA MET A 1 -50.54 85.83 33.10
C MET A 1 -50.25 84.73 34.09
N LEU A 2 -49.06 84.12 33.98
CA LEU A 2 -48.40 83.21 34.94
C LEU A 2 -49.10 81.86 35.21
N SER A 3 -48.41 80.74 35.41
CA SER A 3 -47.04 80.30 35.14
C SER A 3 -47.00 78.78 35.39
N LEU A 4 -46.10 78.12 34.67
CA LEU A 4 -45.72 76.70 34.68
C LEU A 4 -45.24 76.14 36.04
N LEU A 5 -45.24 74.78 36.16
CA LEU A 5 -44.14 73.85 36.62
C LEU A 5 -44.79 72.59 37.26
N SER A 6 -44.94 71.42 36.62
CA SER A 6 -43.97 70.39 36.17
C SER A 6 -42.95 69.91 37.21
N THR A 7 -43.07 68.65 37.64
CA THR A 7 -41.93 67.73 37.86
C THR A 7 -42.39 66.28 37.74
N THR A 8 -41.89 65.63 36.69
CA THR A 8 -42.10 64.23 36.31
C THR A 8 -41.04 63.35 36.95
N THR A 9 -41.46 62.25 37.59
CA THR A 9 -40.60 61.25 38.22
C THR A 9 -39.87 60.42 37.15
N CYS A 10 -38.54 60.49 37.11
CA CYS A 10 -37.71 59.73 36.17
C CYS A 10 -37.20 58.46 36.83
N ALA A 11 -37.66 57.29 36.37
CA ALA A 11 -37.15 55.99 36.80
C ALA A 11 -35.81 55.69 36.13
N LEU A 12 -34.77 55.41 36.93
CA LEU A 12 -33.44 54.99 36.47
C LEU A 12 -33.44 53.48 36.20
N LEU A 13 -33.38 53.10 34.93
CA LEU A 13 -33.09 51.73 34.48
C LEU A 13 -31.57 51.53 34.45
N LEU A 14 -31.06 50.69 35.36
CA LEU A 14 -29.67 50.22 35.35
C LEU A 14 -29.52 49.17 34.23
N ALA A 15 -28.99 49.58 33.08
CA ALA A 15 -28.61 48.67 32.01
C ALA A 15 -27.25 48.04 32.33
N SER A 16 -27.25 46.79 32.79
CA SER A 16 -26.04 45.98 32.95
C SER A 16 -25.57 45.51 31.57
N SER A 17 -24.54 46.15 31.02
CA SER A 17 -23.87 45.69 29.80
C SER A 17 -22.95 44.52 30.13
N ALA A 18 -23.45 43.28 29.93
CA ALA A 18 -22.60 42.10 29.95
C ALA A 18 -21.70 42.10 28.71
N LEU A 19 -20.40 42.32 28.89
CA LEU A 19 -19.39 42.07 27.87
C LEU A 19 -19.32 40.56 27.63
N ALA A 20 -19.89 40.10 26.51
CA ALA A 20 -19.69 38.74 26.03
C ALA A 20 -18.22 38.58 25.62
N ALA A 21 -17.47 37.81 26.41
CA ALA A 21 -16.11 37.43 26.03
C ALA A 21 -16.16 36.58 24.74
N PRO A 22 -15.17 36.71 23.84
CA PRO A 22 -15.08 35.86 22.66
C PRO A 22 -14.96 34.40 23.10
N TYR A 23 -15.98 33.60 22.76
CA TYR A 23 -15.96 32.16 22.94
C TYR A 23 -14.90 31.59 22.00
N SER A 24 -13.75 31.22 22.55
CA SER A 24 -12.80 30.36 21.88
C SER A 24 -13.28 28.92 22.07
N PRO A 25 -13.79 28.23 21.02
CA PRO A 25 -14.12 26.82 21.16
C PRO A 25 -12.86 26.07 21.61
N PRO A 26 -12.99 25.11 22.54
CA PRO A 26 -11.86 24.28 22.93
C PRO A 26 -11.26 23.62 21.69
N PRO A 27 -9.93 23.39 21.64
CA PRO A 27 -9.32 22.68 20.53
C PRO A 27 -10.04 21.35 20.38
N THR A 28 -10.68 21.14 19.22
CA THR A 28 -11.27 19.84 18.90
C THR A 28 -10.13 18.88 18.63
N THR A 29 -9.50 18.36 19.68
CA THR A 29 -8.75 17.12 19.61
C THR A 29 -9.80 16.05 19.36
N ASN A 30 -10.14 15.81 18.09
CA ASN A 30 -11.11 14.79 17.72
C ASN A 30 -10.57 13.45 18.25
N PRO A 31 -11.21 12.81 19.26
CA PRO A 31 -10.67 11.58 19.86
C PRO A 31 -10.81 10.38 18.92
N TYR A 32 -11.56 10.55 17.83
CA TYR A 32 -11.87 9.50 16.87
C TYR A 32 -10.81 9.49 15.75
N PRO A 33 -10.30 8.29 15.38
CA PRO A 33 -9.48 8.16 14.20
C PRO A 33 -10.22 8.75 12.99
N PRO A 34 -9.51 9.39 12.04
CA PRO A 34 -10.16 9.99 10.89
C PRO A 34 -10.98 8.93 10.14
N PRO A 35 -12.16 9.29 9.60
CA PRO A 35 -13.01 8.35 8.85
C PRO A 35 -12.22 7.62 7.76
N CYS A 36 -12.52 6.34 7.54
CA CYS A 36 -11.85 5.49 6.56
C CYS A 36 -11.87 6.12 5.16
N THR A 37 -12.98 6.75 4.76
CA THR A 37 -13.09 7.43 3.47
C THR A 37 -12.08 8.56 3.38
N SER A 38 -11.99 9.39 4.42
CA SER A 38 -11.03 10.50 4.46
C SER A 38 -9.58 10.03 4.47
N GLN A 39 -9.26 8.96 5.20
CA GLN A 39 -7.92 8.37 5.18
C GLN A 39 -7.59 7.82 3.79
N SER A 40 -8.53 7.07 3.20
CA SER A 40 -8.38 6.44 1.88
C SER A 40 -8.16 7.47 0.77
N SER A 41 -8.90 8.58 0.79
CA SER A 41 -8.73 9.67 -0.17
C SER A 41 -7.37 10.38 -0.10
N ASN A 42 -6.65 10.24 1.01
CA ASN A 42 -5.33 10.85 1.20
C ASN A 42 -4.16 9.88 0.96
N VAL A 43 -4.43 8.60 0.66
CA VAL A 43 -3.37 7.64 0.34
C VAL A 43 -2.80 7.97 -1.04
N SER A 44 -1.50 8.22 -1.10
CA SER A 44 -0.76 8.49 -2.34
C SER A 44 0.29 7.42 -2.67
N GLU A 45 0.59 6.56 -1.71
CA GLU A 45 1.55 5.47 -1.86
C GLU A 45 1.23 4.31 -0.91
N TRP A 46 1.69 3.14 -1.32
CA TRP A 46 1.83 1.96 -0.47
C TRP A 46 3.27 1.80 -0.01
N THR A 47 3.49 0.93 0.97
CA THR A 47 4.84 0.42 1.27
C THR A 47 4.92 -1.05 0.87
N ILE A 48 5.91 -1.36 0.03
CA ILE A 48 6.31 -2.73 -0.29
C ILE A 48 7.37 -3.11 0.74
N ASN A 49 7.04 -4.04 1.64
CA ASN A 49 7.94 -4.44 2.72
C ASN A 49 8.63 -5.76 2.37
N ASN A 50 9.95 -5.79 2.61
CA ASN A 50 10.77 -6.99 2.52
C ASN A 50 10.60 -7.75 1.20
N PHE A 51 10.55 -7.02 0.07
CA PHE A 51 10.54 -7.64 -1.25
C PHE A 51 11.76 -8.53 -1.42
N ASP A 52 11.49 -9.80 -1.67
CA ASP A 52 12.45 -10.88 -1.81
C ASP A 52 12.25 -11.52 -3.17
N PHE A 53 13.32 -11.52 -3.98
CA PHE A 53 13.40 -12.30 -5.20
C PHE A 53 14.59 -13.25 -5.12
N HIS A 54 14.33 -14.52 -5.42
CA HIS A 54 15.36 -15.51 -5.61
C HIS A 54 14.95 -16.50 -6.69
N ALA A 55 15.95 -17.16 -7.26
CA ALA A 55 15.78 -18.10 -8.34
C ALA A 55 16.81 -19.22 -8.27
N SER A 56 16.39 -20.41 -8.67
CA SER A 56 17.23 -21.58 -8.84
C SER A 56 17.09 -22.09 -10.27
N TYR A 57 18.22 -22.31 -10.92
CA TYR A 57 18.30 -22.92 -12.23
C TYR A 57 19.05 -24.24 -12.11
N ILE A 58 18.36 -25.36 -12.31
CA ILE A 58 18.99 -26.68 -12.24
C ILE A 58 18.91 -27.31 -13.62
N PHE A 59 20.06 -27.69 -14.17
CA PHE A 59 20.14 -28.43 -15.41
C PHE A 59 20.64 -29.84 -15.12
N THR A 60 19.88 -30.87 -15.50
CA THR A 60 20.34 -32.26 -15.41
C THR A 60 21.07 -32.70 -16.68
N THR A 61 20.81 -32.03 -17.80
CA THR A 61 21.59 -32.04 -19.04
C THR A 61 21.64 -30.60 -19.58
N PRO A 62 22.50 -30.28 -20.57
CA PRO A 62 22.50 -28.94 -21.19
C PRO A 62 21.14 -28.49 -21.75
N ALA A 63 20.25 -29.42 -22.07
CA ALA A 63 18.93 -29.15 -22.66
C ALA A 63 17.75 -29.42 -21.71
N HIS A 64 17.99 -29.94 -20.50
CA HIS A 64 16.93 -30.30 -19.56
C HIS A 64 16.99 -29.42 -18.32
N GLN A 65 16.11 -28.43 -18.29
CA GLN A 65 15.98 -27.41 -17.24
C GLN A 65 14.87 -27.77 -16.24
N ASN A 66 15.18 -27.66 -14.95
CA ASN A 66 14.22 -27.67 -13.84
C ASN A 66 14.53 -26.45 -12.96
N SER A 67 13.88 -25.33 -13.26
CA SER A 67 14.23 -24.03 -12.68
C SER A 67 12.99 -23.31 -12.19
N TRP A 68 13.15 -22.55 -11.11
CA TRP A 68 12.07 -21.81 -10.49
C TRP A 68 12.56 -20.45 -10.02
N GLY A 69 11.69 -19.45 -10.17
CA GLY A 69 11.83 -18.14 -9.55
C GLY A 69 10.72 -17.92 -8.54
N TYR A 70 11.05 -17.17 -7.48
CA TYR A 70 10.15 -16.89 -6.38
C TYR A 70 10.18 -15.40 -6.06
N VAL A 71 9.00 -14.86 -5.76
CA VAL A 71 8.81 -13.50 -5.25
C VAL A 71 7.99 -13.58 -3.98
N ASN A 72 8.36 -12.80 -2.96
CA ASN A 72 7.58 -12.65 -1.74
C ASN A 72 7.74 -11.24 -1.14
N PHE A 73 6.64 -10.64 -0.69
CA PHE A 73 6.64 -9.37 0.04
C PHE A 73 5.34 -9.19 0.82
N THR A 74 5.28 -8.17 1.68
CA THR A 74 4.03 -7.72 2.28
C THR A 74 3.69 -6.29 1.86
N LEU A 75 2.40 -6.02 1.67
CA LEU A 75 1.89 -4.72 1.23
C LEU A 75 1.32 -3.97 2.42
N SER A 76 1.79 -2.76 2.69
CA SER A 76 1.18 -1.86 3.68
C SER A 76 0.41 -0.77 2.97
N ASN A 77 -0.86 -0.59 3.37
CA ASN A 77 -1.70 0.53 2.99
C ASN A 77 -2.19 1.19 4.28
N PRO A 78 -1.90 2.48 4.52
CA PRO A 78 -2.27 3.15 5.76
C PRO A 78 -3.79 3.28 5.98
N ALA A 79 -4.61 3.09 4.94
CA ALA A 79 -6.07 3.16 5.04
C ALA A 79 -6.74 1.84 5.45
N VAL A 80 -5.98 0.75 5.65
CA VAL A 80 -6.53 -0.55 6.08
C VAL A 80 -5.72 -1.13 7.24
N SER A 81 -6.37 -1.95 8.07
CA SER A 81 -5.77 -2.54 9.27
C SER A 81 -5.08 -3.90 9.03
N TYR A 82 -5.21 -4.46 7.83
CA TYR A 82 -4.60 -5.74 7.45
C TYR A 82 -3.40 -5.54 6.53
N THR A 83 -2.56 -6.56 6.43
CA THR A 83 -1.34 -6.53 5.62
C THR A 83 -1.36 -7.70 4.63
N PRO A 84 -1.69 -7.45 3.35
CA PRO A 84 -1.65 -8.50 2.34
C PRO A 84 -0.25 -9.12 2.22
N VAL A 85 -0.20 -10.44 2.05
CA VAL A 85 1.02 -11.20 1.77
C VAL A 85 1.01 -11.60 0.31
N CYS A 86 1.98 -11.10 -0.46
CA CYS A 86 2.03 -11.24 -1.90
C CYS A 86 3.20 -12.15 -2.29
N SER A 87 2.90 -13.34 -2.79
CA SER A 87 3.89 -14.33 -3.17
C SER A 87 3.57 -14.99 -4.49
N ALA A 88 4.60 -15.34 -5.26
CA ALA A 88 4.45 -16.08 -6.50
C ALA A 88 5.66 -16.99 -6.74
N ALA A 89 5.42 -18.10 -7.44
CA ALA A 89 6.44 -18.94 -8.02
C ALA A 89 6.20 -19.04 -9.53
N SER A 90 7.27 -19.16 -10.30
CA SER A 90 7.17 -19.40 -11.75
C SER A 90 8.32 -20.26 -12.24
N ASP A 91 8.02 -21.07 -13.24
CA ASP A 91 8.91 -21.98 -13.96
C ASP A 91 9.08 -21.55 -15.44
N GLN A 92 8.70 -20.31 -15.78
CA GLN A 92 8.87 -19.79 -17.14
C GLN A 92 10.35 -19.83 -17.56
N LEU A 93 10.56 -20.08 -18.87
CA LEU A 93 11.89 -20.23 -19.46
C LEU A 93 12.57 -18.88 -19.64
N SER A 94 13.91 -18.84 -19.63
CA SER A 94 14.80 -17.66 -19.74
C SER A 94 14.74 -16.70 -18.55
N ASP A 95 13.54 -16.30 -18.13
CA ASP A 95 13.25 -15.52 -16.94
C ASP A 95 11.90 -15.98 -16.36
N PHE A 96 11.69 -15.78 -15.07
CA PHE A 96 10.53 -16.34 -14.36
C PHE A 96 9.34 -15.37 -14.32
N PHE A 97 9.60 -14.07 -14.43
CA PHE A 97 8.57 -13.05 -14.24
C PHE A 97 8.64 -11.98 -15.32
N TYR A 98 7.61 -11.93 -16.18
CA TYR A 98 7.53 -11.01 -17.33
C TYR A 98 6.51 -9.89 -17.17
N GLY A 99 5.86 -9.77 -16.01
CA GLY A 99 4.81 -8.79 -15.74
C GLY A 99 3.46 -9.08 -16.39
N ASN A 100 3.29 -10.24 -17.02
CA ASN A 100 2.10 -10.66 -17.74
C ASN A 100 1.11 -11.48 -16.89
N PHE A 101 1.55 -12.06 -15.77
CA PHE A 101 0.71 -12.80 -14.84
C PHE A 101 0.32 -11.93 -13.65
N VAL A 102 -0.98 -11.91 -13.35
CA VAL A 102 -1.55 -11.25 -12.17
C VAL A 102 -1.62 -12.26 -11.04
N TYR A 103 -0.82 -12.04 -10.01
CA TYR A 103 -0.77 -12.88 -8.82
C TYR A 103 -1.65 -12.28 -7.72
N LYS A 104 -2.38 -13.15 -7.02
CA LYS A 104 -3.24 -12.75 -5.91
C LYS A 104 -2.43 -12.72 -4.62
N CYS A 105 -2.57 -11.64 -3.86
CA CYS A 105 -2.09 -11.61 -2.49
C CYS A 105 -3.10 -12.32 -1.56
N THR A 106 -2.59 -12.85 -0.47
CA THR A 106 -3.35 -13.50 0.61
C THR A 106 -3.43 -12.58 1.83
N ASN A 107 -4.06 -13.03 2.91
CA ASN A 107 -4.28 -12.24 4.13
C ASN A 107 -5.08 -10.94 3.89
N VAL A 108 -6.07 -11.04 2.99
CA VAL A 108 -7.09 -10.00 2.74
C VAL A 108 -8.39 -10.50 3.37
N PRO A 109 -8.74 -10.09 4.60
CA PRO A 109 -9.80 -10.71 5.39
C PRO A 109 -11.21 -10.27 4.97
N VAL A 110 -11.33 -9.12 4.28
CA VAL A 110 -12.62 -8.57 3.85
C VAL A 110 -12.95 -9.12 2.45
N PRO A 111 -14.10 -9.80 2.25
CA PRO A 111 -14.42 -10.43 0.96
C PRO A 111 -14.54 -9.47 -0.24
N SER A 112 -14.89 -8.21 0.00
CA SER A 112 -14.98 -7.17 -1.04
C SER A 112 -13.62 -6.60 -1.44
N ASP A 113 -12.60 -6.83 -0.61
CA ASP A 113 -11.26 -6.30 -0.76
C ASP A 113 -10.40 -7.26 -1.55
N LYS A 114 -9.42 -6.72 -2.27
CA LYS A 114 -8.52 -7.49 -3.13
C LYS A 114 -7.16 -6.82 -3.15
N ALA A 115 -6.11 -7.62 -3.23
CA ALA A 115 -4.77 -7.15 -3.53
C ALA A 115 -4.13 -8.11 -4.54
N THR A 116 -3.52 -7.56 -5.57
CA THR A 116 -2.86 -8.31 -6.64
C THR A 116 -1.59 -7.59 -7.06
N PHE A 117 -0.67 -8.32 -7.68
CA PHE A 117 0.55 -7.75 -8.22
C PHE A 117 0.98 -8.42 -9.52
N THR A 118 1.79 -7.70 -10.30
CA THR A 118 2.61 -8.27 -11.37
C THR A 118 4.07 -7.89 -11.12
N PHE A 119 5.00 -8.77 -11.48
CA PHE A 119 6.43 -8.48 -11.41
C PHE A 119 7.07 -8.76 -12.76
N ASN A 120 7.91 -7.84 -13.23
CA ASN A 120 8.73 -8.00 -14.42
C ASN A 120 10.20 -7.93 -13.99
N ARG A 121 10.92 -9.05 -14.13
CA ARG A 121 12.32 -9.15 -13.73
C ARG A 121 13.27 -8.44 -14.69
N GLY A 122 12.93 -8.34 -15.98
CA GLY A 122 13.76 -7.69 -17.00
C GLY A 122 13.99 -6.20 -16.74
N ASN A 123 13.03 -5.51 -16.11
CA ASN A 123 13.14 -4.10 -15.72
C ASN A 123 12.89 -3.83 -14.23
N ASN A 124 12.83 -4.90 -13.42
CA ASN A 124 12.50 -4.90 -11.99
C ASN A 124 11.22 -4.12 -11.62
N GLN A 125 10.24 -4.05 -12.51
CA GLN A 125 8.98 -3.36 -12.24
C GLN A 125 8.05 -4.25 -11.42
N LEU A 126 7.60 -3.75 -10.28
CA LEU A 126 6.52 -4.30 -9.47
C LEU A 126 5.30 -3.39 -9.61
N LEU A 127 4.19 -3.92 -10.11
CA LEU A 127 2.91 -3.23 -10.15
C LEU A 127 1.96 -3.86 -9.13
N VAL A 128 1.20 -3.02 -8.44
CA VAL A 128 0.22 -3.41 -7.43
C VAL A 128 -1.14 -2.86 -7.82
N ASN A 129 -2.17 -3.66 -7.60
CA ASN A 129 -3.57 -3.25 -7.68
C ASN A 129 -4.26 -3.69 -6.40
N GLN A 130 -4.83 -2.74 -5.67
CA GLN A 130 -5.56 -2.97 -4.43
C GLN A 130 -6.95 -2.33 -4.47
N THR A 131 -7.94 -3.08 -4.01
CA THR A 131 -9.30 -2.62 -3.75
C THR A 131 -9.60 -2.78 -2.27
N TRP A 132 -10.14 -1.75 -1.63
CA TRP A 132 -10.59 -1.81 -0.24
C TRP A 132 -11.90 -1.04 -0.03
N ALA A 133 -12.74 -1.51 0.88
CA ALA A 133 -14.03 -0.91 1.21
C ALA A 133 -14.02 -0.29 2.61
N CYS A 134 -14.60 0.90 2.74
CA CYS A 134 -14.95 1.50 4.02
C CYS A 134 -16.38 1.10 4.37
N ALA A 135 -16.58 -0.14 4.82
CA ALA A 135 -17.90 -0.76 4.97
C ALA A 135 -18.89 0.07 5.82
N GLY A 136 -18.40 0.77 6.86
CA GLY A 136 -19.23 1.63 7.72
C GLY A 136 -19.62 2.97 7.09
N GLU A 137 -19.01 3.34 5.96
CA GLU A 137 -19.16 4.63 5.30
C GLU A 137 -19.71 4.50 3.87
N GLY A 138 -19.92 3.28 3.38
CA GLY A 138 -20.47 3.01 2.05
C GLY A 138 -19.46 3.17 0.89
N SER A 139 -18.31 3.79 1.14
CA SER A 139 -17.31 4.04 0.10
C SER A 139 -16.41 2.85 -0.21
N ARG A 140 -15.86 2.83 -1.43
CA ARG A 140 -14.93 1.81 -1.92
C ARG A 140 -13.89 2.45 -2.82
N PHE A 141 -12.63 2.04 -2.64
CA PHE A 141 -11.49 2.53 -3.39
C PHE A 141 -10.85 1.41 -4.21
N THR A 142 -10.38 1.75 -5.40
CA THR A 142 -9.51 0.88 -6.21
C THR A 142 -8.35 1.72 -6.71
N ALA A 143 -7.14 1.27 -6.39
CA ALA A 143 -5.91 1.97 -6.75
C ALA A 143 -4.93 1.03 -7.47
N LEU A 144 -4.21 1.62 -8.42
CA LEU A 144 -3.19 0.98 -9.23
C LEU A 144 -1.91 1.83 -9.16
N GLY A 145 -0.77 1.17 -9.14
CA GLY A 145 0.53 1.83 -9.13
C GLY A 145 1.66 0.84 -8.96
N GLY A 146 2.84 1.32 -8.53
CA GLY A 146 3.99 0.44 -8.39
C GLY A 146 5.31 1.15 -8.16
N VAL A 147 6.38 0.39 -8.40
CA VAL A 147 7.76 0.83 -8.20
C VAL A 147 8.71 0.04 -9.11
N ARG A 148 9.82 0.66 -9.53
CA ARG A 148 10.98 -0.07 -10.06
C ARG A 148 11.93 -0.37 -8.92
N LEU A 149 12.18 -1.64 -8.69
CA LEU A 149 12.98 -2.11 -7.57
C LEU A 149 14.47 -2.03 -7.91
N ASP A 150 15.23 -1.43 -7.02
CA ASP A 150 16.69 -1.52 -7.04
C ASP A 150 17.11 -2.80 -6.29
N LEU A 151 17.31 -3.88 -7.04
CA LEU A 151 17.63 -5.20 -6.50
C LEU A 151 19.13 -5.45 -6.59
N ASN A 152 19.77 -5.57 -5.42
CA ASN A 152 21.14 -6.03 -5.33
C ASN A 152 21.18 -7.56 -5.21
N CYS A 153 21.69 -8.25 -6.23
CA CYS A 153 21.60 -9.70 -6.34
C CYS A 153 22.98 -10.36 -6.47
N SER A 154 23.17 -11.45 -5.75
CA SER A 154 24.27 -12.40 -5.99
C SER A 154 23.84 -13.45 -6.99
N ASP A 155 24.70 -13.74 -7.95
CA ASP A 155 24.51 -14.78 -8.97
C ASP A 155 25.68 -15.75 -8.92
N THR A 156 25.40 -16.98 -8.53
CA THR A 156 26.42 -18.03 -8.39
C THR A 156 26.11 -19.17 -9.32
N THR A 157 27.07 -19.56 -10.15
CA THR A 157 26.95 -20.70 -11.06
C THR A 157 27.98 -21.77 -10.69
N TRP A 158 27.51 -23.01 -10.66
CA TRP A 158 28.32 -24.21 -10.53
C TRP A 158 28.03 -25.14 -11.69
N GLN A 159 29.06 -25.81 -12.19
CA GLN A 159 28.95 -26.80 -13.24
C GLN A 159 29.76 -28.04 -12.84
N ASN A 160 29.20 -29.21 -13.10
CA ASN A 160 29.86 -30.48 -12.81
C ASN A 160 30.89 -30.82 -13.90
N PRO A 161 32.20 -30.79 -13.62
CA PRO A 161 33.21 -31.08 -14.63
C PRO A 161 33.27 -32.57 -15.02
N ASN A 162 32.74 -33.46 -14.17
CA ASN A 162 32.77 -34.91 -14.35
C ASN A 162 31.36 -35.47 -14.54
N TRP A 163 30.49 -34.72 -15.23
CA TRP A 163 29.09 -35.07 -15.36
C TRP A 163 28.88 -36.41 -16.09
N THR A 164 27.95 -37.22 -15.57
CA THR A 164 27.44 -38.44 -16.19
C THR A 164 25.91 -38.46 -16.13
N PRO A 165 25.22 -39.17 -17.04
CA PRO A 165 23.76 -39.27 -17.01
C PRO A 165 23.23 -39.70 -15.63
N GLY A 166 22.24 -38.96 -15.12
CA GLY A 166 21.67 -39.15 -13.78
C GLY A 166 22.17 -38.15 -12.73
N ASN A 167 23.25 -37.41 -13.01
CA ASN A 167 23.75 -36.34 -12.14
C ASN A 167 23.23 -34.96 -12.57
N ILE A 168 23.35 -33.98 -11.68
CA ILE A 168 23.14 -32.56 -12.03
C ILE A 168 24.32 -32.09 -12.88
N TYR A 169 24.02 -31.51 -14.04
CA TYR A 169 24.97 -30.94 -14.98
C TYR A 169 25.45 -29.56 -14.51
N SER A 170 24.52 -28.67 -14.18
CA SER A 170 24.84 -27.35 -13.63
C SER A 170 23.74 -26.83 -12.71
N GLN A 171 24.13 -25.90 -11.85
CA GLN A 171 23.24 -25.13 -11.00
C GLN A 171 23.62 -23.67 -11.10
N ARG A 172 22.62 -22.80 -11.20
CA ARG A 172 22.78 -21.37 -11.01
C ARG A 172 21.77 -20.90 -9.97
N THR A 173 22.20 -20.07 -9.04
CA THR A 173 21.34 -19.51 -8.00
C THR A 173 21.46 -18.00 -8.03
N VAL A 174 20.31 -17.34 -8.08
CA VAL A 174 20.20 -15.88 -7.96
C VAL A 174 19.50 -15.60 -6.64
N THR A 175 20.10 -14.75 -5.81
CA THR A 175 19.50 -14.33 -4.53
C THR A 175 19.69 -12.84 -4.38
N CYS A 176 18.59 -12.11 -4.21
CA CYS A 176 18.63 -10.68 -4.00
C CYS A 176 18.46 -10.34 -2.51
N GLY A 177 19.11 -9.26 -2.08
CA GLY A 177 18.84 -8.69 -0.76
C GLY A 177 17.38 -8.25 -0.67
N LYS A 178 16.78 -8.44 0.52
CA LYS A 178 15.42 -7.96 0.78
C LYS A 178 15.39 -6.44 0.78
N THR A 179 14.37 -5.84 0.17
CA THR A 179 14.22 -4.38 0.11
C THR A 179 12.84 -3.92 0.57
N THR A 180 12.78 -2.77 1.22
CA THR A 180 11.53 -2.10 1.61
C THR A 180 11.51 -0.74 0.96
N VAL A 181 10.48 -0.46 0.15
CA VAL A 181 10.38 0.75 -0.65
C VAL A 181 8.95 1.27 -0.72
N PRO A 182 8.75 2.60 -0.90
CA PRO A 182 7.45 3.13 -1.26
C PRO A 182 7.08 2.74 -2.70
N ALA A 183 5.80 2.46 -2.92
CA ALA A 183 5.22 2.26 -4.25
C ALA A 183 4.13 3.31 -4.47
N LYS A 184 4.34 4.18 -5.45
CA LYS A 184 3.41 5.27 -5.74
C LYS A 184 2.12 4.72 -6.31
N ILE A 185 1.01 5.35 -5.94
CA ILE A 185 -0.29 5.15 -6.59
C ILE A 185 -0.32 6.08 -7.80
N ASP A 186 -0.46 5.49 -8.99
CA ASP A 186 -0.55 6.22 -10.25
C ASP A 186 -2.00 6.59 -10.56
N GLU A 187 -2.93 5.70 -10.22
CA GLU A 187 -4.36 5.88 -10.45
C GLU A 187 -5.16 5.42 -9.24
N MET A 188 -6.17 6.22 -8.85
CA MET A 188 -7.13 5.85 -7.81
C MET A 188 -8.53 6.26 -8.24
N SER A 189 -9.49 5.37 -8.04
CA SER A 189 -10.92 5.62 -8.23
C SER A 189 -11.68 5.28 -6.95
N ALA A 190 -12.78 6.00 -6.73
CA ALA A 190 -13.66 5.79 -5.58
C ALA A 190 -15.12 5.73 -6.02
N VAL A 191 -15.88 4.86 -5.37
CA VAL A 191 -17.35 4.93 -5.29
C VAL A 191 -17.65 5.42 -3.89
N LEU A 192 -18.41 6.50 -3.76
CA LEU A 192 -18.77 7.14 -2.48
C LEU A 192 -20.23 6.92 -2.15
#